data_AF-A0A5R9QI82-F1
#
_entry.id   AF-A0A5R9QI82-F1
#
_cell.length_a   1.000
_cell.length_b   1.000
_cell.length_c   1.000
_cell.angle_alpha   90.00
_cell.angle_beta   90.00
_cell.angle_gamma   90.00
#
_symmetry.space_group_name_H-M   'P 1'
#
loop_
_entity.id
_entity.type
_entity.pdbx_description
1 polymer ?
#
loop_
_entity_poly.entity_id
_entity_poly.type
_entity_poly.pdbx_seq_one_letter_code
_entity_poly.pdbx_strand_id
1 'polypeptide(L)'
;MVISRARAFGCGLLAIGAVVALAAFNSFSCYGHDLATFVAANSLFVGPPLVPAVVCLAFPNPLRAVGACLFLAPWLLLAYYTDCVAPAAGGGASMVYVSVLLWGVPSAVAGALLAGPATRRLNIHVVR
;
A
#
# COMPACT_ATOMS: atom_id res chain seq x y z
N MET A 1 2.55 7.42 24.33
CA MET A 1 3.84 7.05 23.70
C MET A 1 4.34 8.21 22.86
N VAL A 2 5.56 8.67 23.09
CA VAL A 2 6.16 9.80 22.36
C VAL A 2 7.12 9.24 21.33
N ILE A 3 6.93 9.58 20.06
CA ILE A 3 7.76 9.09 18.94
C ILE A 3 8.38 10.31 18.25
N SER A 4 9.68 10.26 17.99
CA SER A 4 10.35 11.30 17.22
C SER A 4 9.91 11.26 15.76
N ARG A 5 9.89 12.40 15.08
CA ARG A 5 9.54 12.49 13.67
C ARG A 5 10.41 11.57 12.81
N ALA A 6 11.69 11.42 13.14
CA ALA A 6 12.60 10.51 12.44
C ALA A 6 12.15 9.04 12.52
N ARG A 7 11.73 8.58 13.71
CA ARG A 7 11.19 7.22 13.89
C ARG A 7 9.86 7.04 13.16
N ALA A 8 8.95 8.02 13.28
CA ALA A 8 7.66 8.00 12.58
C ALA A 8 7.86 7.93 11.05
N PHE A 9 8.81 8.70 10.52
CA PHE A 9 9.19 8.69 9.11
C PHE A 9 9.77 7.33 8.70
N GLY A 10 10.66 6.76 9.52
CA GLY A 10 11.19 5.40 9.32
C GLY A 10 10.09 4.34 9.27
N CYS A 11 9.12 4.39 10.18
CA CYS A 11 7.96 3.49 10.14
C CYS A 11 7.13 3.66 8.86
N GLY A 12 6.92 4.91 8.42
CA GLY A 12 6.23 5.18 7.16
C GLY A 12 6.98 4.62 5.94
N LEU A 13 8.30 4.82 5.87
CA LEU A 13 9.14 4.23 4.82
C LEU A 13 9.11 2.70 4.83
N LEU A 14 9.19 2.08 6.02
CA LEU A 14 9.09 0.63 6.15
C LEU A 14 7.74 0.11 5.67
N ALA A 15 6.64 0.81 5.97
CA ALA A 15 5.31 0.43 5.50
C ALA A 15 5.18 0.53 3.97
N ILE A 16 5.72 1.59 3.36
CA ILE A 16 5.78 1.74 1.91
C ILE A 16 6.63 0.61 1.29
N GLY A 17 7.80 0.35 1.85
CA GLY A 17 8.68 -0.72 1.42
C GLY A 17 8.00 -2.10 1.49
N ALA A 18 7.24 -2.37 2.55
CA ALA A 18 6.49 -3.62 2.69
C ALA A 18 5.40 -3.77 1.62
N VAL A 19 4.67 -2.70 1.27
CA VAL A 19 3.69 -2.73 0.17
C VAL A 19 4.36 -2.95 -1.18
N VAL A 20 5.49 -2.30 -1.43
CA VAL A 20 6.28 -2.51 -2.66
C VAL A 20 6.80 -3.95 -2.72
N ALA A 21 7.29 -4.49 -1.61
CA ALA A 21 7.74 -5.88 -1.53
C ALA A 21 6.59 -6.87 -1.78
N LEU A 22 5.39 -6.60 -1.25
CA LEU A 22 4.20 -7.39 -1.52
C LEU A 22 3.82 -7.35 -3.01
N ALA A 23 3.86 -6.17 -3.62
CA ALA A 23 3.56 -6.03 -5.05
C ALA A 23 4.63 -6.70 -5.93
N ALA A 24 5.90 -6.66 -5.51
CA ALA A 24 6.99 -7.39 -6.15
C ALA A 24 6.77 -8.90 -6.05
N PHE A 25 6.41 -9.42 -4.87
CA PHE A 25 6.07 -10.83 -4.68
C PHE A 25 4.96 -11.27 -5.64
N ASN A 26 3.85 -10.52 -5.73
CA ASN A 26 2.79 -10.82 -6.69
C ASN A 26 3.32 -10.86 -8.13
N SER A 27 4.09 -9.85 -8.52
CA SER A 27 4.62 -9.70 -9.88
C SER A 27 5.55 -10.85 -10.29
N PHE A 28 6.50 -11.21 -9.43
CA PHE A 28 7.51 -12.23 -9.75
C PHE A 28 7.02 -13.66 -9.52
N SER A 29 6.30 -13.91 -8.43
CA SER A 29 5.89 -15.27 -8.06
C SER A 29 4.61 -15.73 -8.74
N CYS A 30 3.68 -14.83 -9.06
CA CYS A 30 2.43 -15.21 -9.71
C CYS A 30 2.46 -14.96 -11.22
N TYR A 31 2.80 -13.74 -11.63
CA TYR A 31 2.72 -13.36 -13.06
C TYR A 31 4.01 -13.64 -13.85
N GLY A 32 5.09 -14.04 -13.19
CA GLY A 32 6.37 -14.33 -13.83
C GLY A 32 6.97 -13.13 -14.58
N HIS A 33 6.64 -11.91 -14.16
CA HIS A 33 7.12 -10.69 -14.81
C HIS A 33 8.64 -10.55 -14.66
N ASP A 34 9.27 -9.94 -15.67
CA ASP A 34 10.64 -9.45 -15.55
C ASP A 34 10.69 -8.08 -14.85
N LEU A 35 11.90 -7.54 -14.62
CA LEU A 35 12.05 -6.27 -13.92
C LEU A 35 11.38 -5.10 -14.66
N ALA A 36 11.44 -5.08 -15.99
CA ALA A 36 10.84 -4.03 -16.80
C ALA A 36 9.31 -4.05 -16.70
N THR A 37 8.70 -5.24 -16.82
CA THR A 37 7.25 -5.42 -16.71
C THR A 37 6.78 -5.18 -15.28
N PHE A 38 7.57 -5.57 -14.26
CA PHE A 38 7.29 -5.21 -12.87
C PHE A 38 7.20 -3.69 -12.69
N VAL A 39 8.19 -2.93 -13.16
CA VAL A 39 8.20 -1.46 -13.03
C VAL A 39 7.04 -0.83 -13.80
N ALA A 40 6.78 -1.27 -15.03
CA ALA A 40 5.68 -0.75 -15.84
C ALA A 40 4.30 -1.03 -15.21
N ALA A 41 4.05 -2.28 -14.80
CA ALA A 41 2.78 -2.65 -14.17
C ALA A 41 2.60 -1.97 -12.81
N ASN A 42 3.63 -1.94 -11.97
CA ASN A 42 3.55 -1.31 -10.65
C ASN A 42 3.40 0.19 -10.75
N SER A 43 4.07 0.86 -11.69
CA SER A 43 3.91 2.32 -11.85
C SER A 43 2.50 2.71 -12.27
N LEU A 44 1.79 1.86 -13.01
CA LEU A 44 0.41 2.10 -13.42
C LEU A 44 -0.62 1.71 -12.34
N PHE A 45 -0.51 0.51 -11.77
CA PHE A 45 -1.57 -0.04 -10.90
C PHE A 45 -1.33 0.16 -9.41
N VAL A 46 -0.07 0.25 -8.97
CA VAL A 46 0.30 0.36 -7.55
C VAL A 46 0.82 1.76 -7.21
N GLY A 47 1.43 2.45 -8.19
CA GLY A 47 1.94 3.80 -8.06
C GLY A 47 0.88 4.78 -7.58
N PRO A 48 -0.23 5.00 -8.32
CA PRO A 48 -1.28 5.93 -7.91
C PRO A 48 -1.84 5.68 -6.50
N PRO A 49 -2.23 4.46 -6.10
CA PRO A 49 -2.71 4.23 -4.74
C PRO A 49 -1.63 4.32 -3.64
N LEU A 50 -0.35 4.27 -4.00
CA LEU A 50 0.76 4.48 -3.05
C LEU A 50 1.08 5.97 -2.83
N VAL A 51 0.68 6.87 -3.75
CA VAL A 51 0.92 8.32 -3.64
C VAL A 51 0.45 8.91 -2.31
N PRO A 52 -0.76 8.62 -1.78
CA PRO A 52 -1.18 9.13 -0.48
C PRO A 52 -0.22 8.78 0.66
N ALA A 53 0.37 7.58 0.65
CA ALA A 53 1.34 7.16 1.66
C ALA A 53 2.64 7.97 1.56
N VAL A 54 3.16 8.15 0.35
CA VAL A 54 4.37 8.97 0.09
C VAL A 54 4.14 10.42 0.51
N VAL A 55 3.00 10.99 0.13
CA VAL A 55 2.61 12.36 0.50
C VAL A 55 2.54 12.51 2.02
N CYS A 56 2.00 11.52 2.74
CA CYS A 56 1.91 11.56 4.21
C CYS A 56 3.26 11.64 4.92
N LEU A 57 4.38 11.20 4.31
CA LEU A 57 5.71 11.33 4.91
C LEU A 57 6.14 12.79 5.09
N ALA A 58 5.66 13.70 4.23
CA ALA A 58 5.95 15.13 4.33
C ALA A 58 5.11 15.83 5.42
N PHE A 59 4.03 15.22 5.89
CA PHE A 59 3.13 15.83 6.87
C PHE A 59 3.73 15.83 8.29
N PRO A 60 3.15 16.61 9.22
CA PRO A 60 3.59 16.61 10.62
C PRO A 60 3.51 15.25 11.32
N ASN A 61 2.63 14.36 10.84
CA ASN A 61 2.50 12.99 11.34
C ASN A 61 2.76 11.97 10.22
N PRO A 62 4.04 11.53 10.02
CA PRO A 62 4.40 10.54 9.01
C PRO A 62 3.76 9.16 9.23
N LEU A 63 3.27 8.84 10.44
CA LEU A 63 2.59 7.55 10.71
C LEU A 63 1.30 7.40 9.91
N ARG A 64 0.76 8.47 9.32
CA ARG A 64 -0.38 8.39 8.40
C ARG A 64 -0.06 7.56 7.16
N ALA A 65 1.21 7.49 6.75
CA ALA A 65 1.67 6.61 5.68
C ALA A 65 1.42 5.13 6.01
N VAL A 66 1.58 4.73 7.28
CA VAL A 66 1.29 3.36 7.73
C VAL A 66 -0.19 3.03 7.55
N GLY A 67 -1.08 3.95 7.90
CA GLY A 67 -2.52 3.77 7.69
C GLY A 67 -2.90 3.64 6.21
N ALA A 68 -2.30 4.47 5.35
CA ALA A 68 -2.49 4.37 3.90
C ALA A 68 -2.07 3.00 3.36
N CYS A 69 -0.86 2.54 3.74
CA CYS A 69 -0.34 1.24 3.34
C CYS A 69 -1.19 0.07 3.86
N LEU A 70 -1.67 0.15 5.11
CA LEU A 70 -2.54 -0.88 5.70
C LEU A 70 -3.87 -1.04 4.97
N PHE A 71 -4.41 0.05 4.42
CA PHE A 71 -5.67 0.01 3.67
C PHE A 71 -5.46 -0.33 2.19
N LEU A 72 -4.23 -0.18 1.68
CA LEU A 72 -3.85 -0.62 0.33
C LEU A 72 -3.50 -2.12 0.28
N ALA A 73 -2.78 -2.64 1.28
CA ALA A 73 -2.29 -4.02 1.28
C ALA A 73 -3.38 -5.10 1.06
N PRO A 74 -4.59 -5.01 1.63
CA PRO A 74 -5.65 -5.98 1.38
C PRO A 74 -6.04 -6.10 -0.09
N TRP A 75 -5.94 -5.03 -0.88
CA TRP A 75 -6.23 -5.08 -2.32
C TRP A 75 -5.17 -5.86 -3.09
N LEU A 76 -3.89 -5.73 -2.71
CA LEU A 76 -2.81 -6.51 -3.29
C LEU A 76 -2.89 -7.99 -2.89
N LEU A 77 -3.30 -8.28 -1.65
CA LEU A 77 -3.56 -9.64 -1.20
C LEU A 77 -4.76 -10.25 -1.91
N LEU A 78 -5.84 -9.49 -2.11
CA LEU A 78 -7.00 -9.92 -2.87
C LEU A 78 -6.61 -10.25 -4.31
N ALA A 79 -5.84 -9.37 -4.95
CA ALA A 79 -5.35 -9.60 -6.32
C ALA A 79 -4.53 -10.89 -6.44
N TYR A 80 -3.61 -11.12 -5.49
CA TYR A 80 -2.86 -12.37 -5.43
C TYR A 80 -3.78 -13.58 -5.23
N TYR A 81 -4.74 -13.47 -4.31
CA TYR A 81 -5.65 -14.57 -4.04
C TYR A 81 -6.50 -14.95 -5.25
N THR A 82 -7.10 -13.97 -5.93
CA THR A 82 -7.98 -14.20 -7.08
C THR A 82 -7.23 -14.77 -8.28
N ASP A 83 -5.98 -14.38 -8.48
CA ASP A 83 -5.27 -14.73 -9.71
C ASP A 83 -4.38 -15.97 -9.52
N CYS A 84 -3.90 -16.19 -8.31
CA CYS A 84 -2.81 -17.15 -8.05
C CYS A 84 -3.22 -18.28 -7.12
N VAL A 85 -4.20 -18.07 -6.23
CA VAL A 85 -4.64 -19.08 -5.26
C VAL A 85 -5.95 -19.74 -5.69
N ALA A 86 -6.92 -18.94 -6.12
CA ALA A 86 -8.24 -19.40 -6.55
C ALA A 86 -8.66 -18.76 -7.89
N PRO A 87 -7.92 -19.03 -8.99
CA PRO A 87 -8.23 -18.49 -10.30
C PRO A 87 -9.62 -18.88 -10.78
N ALA A 88 -10.35 -17.93 -11.35
CA ALA A 88 -11.67 -18.17 -11.92
C ALA A 88 -11.59 -19.23 -13.02
N ALA A 89 -12.46 -20.25 -12.94
CA ALA A 89 -12.53 -21.31 -13.92
C ALA A 89 -12.93 -20.74 -15.29
N GLY A 90 -11.98 -20.67 -16.23
CA GLY A 90 -12.21 -20.14 -17.57
C GLY A 90 -11.02 -19.43 -18.22
N GLY A 91 -9.92 -19.18 -17.49
CA GLY A 91 -8.66 -18.68 -18.08
C GLY A 91 -8.72 -17.27 -18.66
N GLY A 92 -9.74 -16.48 -18.32
CA GLY A 92 -9.82 -15.07 -18.71
C GLY A 92 -8.75 -14.22 -18.04
N ALA A 93 -8.26 -13.18 -18.73
CA ALA A 93 -7.34 -12.20 -18.15
C ALA A 93 -8.01 -11.52 -16.94
N SER A 94 -7.49 -11.77 -15.74
CA SER A 94 -8.05 -11.19 -14.53
C SER A 94 -7.84 -9.68 -14.49
N MET A 95 -8.93 -8.96 -14.26
CA MET A 95 -8.94 -7.50 -14.12
C MET A 95 -8.88 -7.07 -12.65
N VAL A 96 -8.47 -7.94 -11.73
CA VAL A 96 -8.45 -7.63 -10.30
C VAL A 96 -7.55 -6.44 -9.97
N TYR A 97 -6.45 -6.25 -10.71
CA TYR A 97 -5.57 -5.08 -10.56
C TYR A 97 -6.23 -3.75 -10.95
N VAL A 98 -7.31 -3.77 -11.73
CA VAL A 98 -8.17 -2.57 -11.93
C VAL A 98 -8.87 -2.20 -10.63
N SER A 99 -9.27 -3.18 -9.82
CA SER A 99 -9.83 -2.92 -8.49
C SER A 99 -8.78 -2.33 -7.55
N VAL A 100 -7.53 -2.79 -7.64
CA VAL A 100 -6.40 -2.19 -6.89
C VAL A 100 -6.23 -0.71 -7.27
N LEU A 101 -6.31 -0.38 -8.55
CA LEU A 101 -6.20 1.01 -9.01
C LEU A 101 -7.39 1.86 -8.56
N LEU A 102 -8.62 1.40 -8.84
CA LEU A 102 -9.85 2.17 -8.58
C LEU A 102 -10.15 2.32 -7.08
N TRP A 103 -9.98 1.25 -6.31
CA TRP A 103 -10.32 1.24 -4.88
C TRP A 103 -9.11 1.41 -3.97
N GLY A 104 -7.89 1.14 -4.44
CA GLY A 104 -6.68 1.33 -3.64
C GLY A 104 -6.45 2.79 -3.29
N VAL A 105 -6.70 3.73 -4.22
CA VAL A 105 -6.53 5.18 -3.96
C VAL A 105 -7.48 5.66 -2.86
N PRO A 106 -8.81 5.51 -2.98
CA PRO A 106 -9.73 5.96 -1.93
C PRO A 106 -9.49 5.21 -0.62
N SER A 107 -9.12 3.93 -0.66
CA SER A 107 -8.78 3.17 0.55
C SER A 107 -7.53 3.71 1.24
N ALA A 108 -6.46 3.99 0.48
CA ALA A 108 -5.23 4.54 1.04
C ALA A 108 -5.44 5.96 1.60
N VAL A 109 -6.26 6.78 0.94
CA VAL A 109 -6.69 8.09 1.47
C VAL A 109 -7.48 7.92 2.76
N ALA A 110 -8.47 7.02 2.79
CA ALA A 110 -9.25 6.74 4.00
C ALA A 110 -8.34 6.26 5.14
N GLY A 111 -7.42 5.34 4.88
CA GLY A 111 -6.42 4.86 5.85
C GLY A 111 -5.53 5.97 6.39
N ALA A 112 -5.03 6.87 5.51
CA ALA A 112 -4.28 8.04 5.93
C ALA A 112 -5.10 9.00 6.82
N LEU A 113 -6.36 9.21 6.47
CA LEU A 113 -7.26 10.08 7.22
C LEU A 113 -7.55 9.50 8.61
N LEU A 114 -7.87 8.21 8.69
CA LEU A 114 -8.18 7.48 9.93
C LEU A 114 -6.96 7.28 10.85
N ALA A 115 -5.75 7.20 10.29
CA ALA A 115 -4.52 7.09 11.09
C ALA A 115 -4.29 8.28 12.03
N GLY A 116 -4.76 9.48 11.67
CA GLY A 116 -4.66 10.67 12.52
C GLY A 116 -5.46 10.52 13.83
N PRO A 117 -6.79 10.31 13.77
CA PRO A 117 -7.60 10.00 14.94
C PRO A 117 -7.13 8.75 15.70
N ALA A 118 -6.72 7.69 14.99
CA ALA A 118 -6.25 6.45 15.62
C ALA A 118 -4.98 6.67 16.46
N THR A 119 -3.98 7.38 15.91
CA THR A 119 -2.75 7.72 16.67
C THR A 119 -3.05 8.55 17.91
N ARG A 120 -4.00 9.50 17.84
CA ARG A 120 -4.46 10.25 19.03
C ARG A 120 -5.13 9.36 20.07
N ARG A 121 -6.04 8.46 19.67
CA ARG A 121 -6.73 7.53 20.58
C ARG A 121 -5.76 6.57 21.26
N LEU A 122 -4.67 6.19 20.58
CA LEU A 122 -3.60 5.36 21.13
C LEU A 122 -2.58 6.16 21.96
N ASN A 123 -2.83 7.45 22.23
CA ASN A 123 -1.90 8.37 22.91
C ASN A 123 -0.50 8.40 22.25
N ILE A 124 -0.42 8.25 20.93
CA ILE A 124 0.82 8.34 20.16
C ILE A 124 0.98 9.78 19.69
N HIS A 125 2.01 10.45 20.20
CA HIS A 125 2.34 11.83 19.83
C HIS A 125 3.65 11.85 19.06
N VAL A 126 3.59 12.36 17.83
CA VAL A 126 4.78 12.59 17.01
C VAL A 126 5.31 13.98 17.33
N VAL A 127 6.53 14.06 17.84
CA VAL A 127 7.23 15.30 18.17
C VAL A 127 8.34 15.51 17.16
N ARG A 128 8.64 16.77 16.85
CA ARG A 128 9.72 17.13 15.92
C ARG A 128 11.06 16.60 16.42
#